data_AF-A0A061HUM7-F1
#
_entry.id   AF-A0A061HUM7-F1
#
_cell.length_a   1.000
_cell.length_b   1.000
_cell.length_c   1.000
_cell.angle_alpha   90.00
_cell.angle_beta   90.00
_cell.angle_gamma   90.00
#
_symmetry.space_group_name_H-M   'P 1'
#
loop_
_entity.id
_entity.type
_entity.pdbx_description
1 polymer ?
#
loop_
_entity_poly.entity_id
_entity_poly.type
_entity_poly.pdbx_seq_one_letter_code
_entity_poly.pdbx_strand_id
1 'polypeptide(L)'
;MIDLTENTIIFTLNGEVLMSDSGSETAFRDIEIGDGFLPVCSLGPGQVGHLNLGQDVSSLRFFAICGLQEGFEPFAINMQRPVTTWFSKSLPQFEPVPLEHPHYE
;
A
#
# COMPACT_ATOMS: atom_id res chain seq x y z
N MET A 1 -3.47 -0.32 -7.14
CA MET A 1 -4.78 -0.99 -7.05
C MET A 1 -4.52 -2.43 -6.65
N ILE A 2 -5.35 -3.00 -5.78
CA ILE A 2 -5.20 -4.37 -5.29
C ILE A 2 -6.56 -5.06 -5.42
N ASP A 3 -6.57 -6.21 -6.09
CA ASP A 3 -7.75 -7.07 -6.22
C ASP A 3 -7.44 -8.41 -5.56
N LEU A 4 -8.09 -8.67 -4.43
CA LEU A 4 -7.93 -9.91 -3.66
C LEU A 4 -8.82 -11.05 -4.20
N THR A 5 -9.76 -10.76 -5.08
CA THR A 5 -10.56 -11.79 -5.77
C THR A 5 -9.77 -12.37 -6.93
N GLU A 6 -9.08 -11.50 -7.67
CA GLU A 6 -8.20 -11.90 -8.77
C GLU A 6 -6.76 -12.20 -8.34
N ASN A 7 -6.42 -11.92 -7.07
CA ASN A 7 -5.07 -12.05 -6.52
C ASN A 7 -4.02 -11.24 -7.32
N THR A 8 -4.37 -10.01 -7.69
CA THR A 8 -3.52 -9.14 -8.51
C THR A 8 -3.22 -7.79 -7.86
N ILE A 9 -2.08 -7.22 -8.25
CA ILE A 9 -1.69 -5.85 -7.92
C ILE A 9 -1.31 -5.13 -9.22
N ILE A 10 -1.87 -3.93 -9.39
CA ILE A 10 -1.66 -3.05 -10.53
C ILE A 10 -1.18 -1.70 -10.02
N PHE A 11 -0.22 -1.07 -10.70
CA PHE A 11 0.24 0.28 -10.37
C PHE A 11 -0.22 1.27 -11.43
N THR A 12 -0.64 2.45 -10.97
CA THR A 12 -0.98 3.58 -11.84
C THR A 12 -0.13 4.79 -11.48
N LEU A 13 0.21 5.59 -12.49
CA LEU A 13 0.94 6.84 -12.32
C LEU A 13 0.23 7.92 -13.13
N ASN A 14 -0.20 9.00 -12.47
CA ASN A 14 -0.91 10.12 -13.08
C ASN A 14 -2.15 9.72 -13.91
N GLY A 15 -2.83 8.63 -13.54
CA GLY A 15 -4.03 8.13 -14.22
C GLY A 15 -3.74 7.10 -15.33
N GLU A 16 -2.48 6.77 -15.60
CA GLU A 16 -2.10 5.74 -16.56
C GLU A 16 -1.67 4.45 -15.86
N VAL A 17 -2.05 3.30 -16.41
CA VAL A 17 -1.62 1.99 -15.93
C VAL A 17 -0.16 1.77 -16.34
N LEU A 18 0.67 1.35 -15.40
CA LEU A 18 2.07 1.03 -15.67
C LEU A 18 2.18 -0.35 -16.30
N MET A 19 2.96 -0.43 -17.38
CA MET A 19 3.22 -1.66 -18.12
C MET A 19 4.59 -2.21 -17.78
N SER A 20 4.70 -3.53 -17.65
CA SER A 20 6.00 -4.22 -17.64
C SER A 20 6.65 -4.22 -19.03
N ASP A 21 7.93 -4.60 -19.09
CA ASP A 21 8.66 -4.80 -20.36
C ASP A 21 8.02 -5.88 -21.27
N SER A 22 7.21 -6.77 -20.70
CA SER A 22 6.44 -7.77 -21.44
C SER A 22 5.08 -7.27 -21.92
N GLY A 23 4.72 -6.02 -21.64
CA GLY A 23 3.41 -5.45 -21.94
C GLY A 23 2.29 -5.93 -21.03
N SER A 24 2.60 -6.35 -19.80
CA SER A 24 1.59 -6.70 -18.79
C SER A 24 1.21 -5.49 -17.96
N GLU A 25 -0.09 -5.23 -17.80
CA GLU A 25 -0.65 -4.26 -16.84
C GLU A 25 -0.55 -4.75 -15.39
N THR A 26 -0.56 -6.07 -15.21
CA THR A 26 -0.46 -6.68 -13.88
C THR A 26 0.99 -6.71 -13.42
N ALA A 27 1.28 -6.06 -12.30
CA ALA A 27 2.61 -6.02 -11.71
C ALA A 27 2.90 -7.27 -10.87
N PHE A 28 1.91 -7.74 -10.10
CA PHE A 28 1.99 -8.98 -9.33
C PHE A 28 0.71 -9.80 -9.52
N ARG A 29 0.86 -11.12 -9.64
CA ARG A 29 -0.22 -12.10 -9.81
C ARG A 29 -0.06 -13.22 -8.79
N ASP A 30 -1.15 -13.95 -8.56
CA ASP A 30 -1.18 -15.12 -7.68
C ASP A 30 -0.68 -14.80 -6.27
N ILE A 31 -1.00 -13.61 -5.76
CA ILE A 31 -0.59 -13.19 -4.42
C ILE A 31 -1.34 -14.03 -3.35
N GLU A 32 -0.60 -14.50 -2.35
CA GLU A 32 -1.20 -15.15 -1.18
C GLU A 32 -1.73 -14.09 -0.21
N ILE A 33 -3.00 -14.20 0.19
CA ILE A 33 -3.66 -13.17 1.02
C ILE A 33 -3.17 -13.20 2.47
N GLY A 34 -2.94 -14.39 3.04
CA GLY A 34 -2.55 -14.55 4.45
C GLY A 34 -3.47 -13.80 5.41
N ASP A 35 -2.88 -13.00 6.30
CA ASP A 35 -3.60 -12.16 7.29
C ASP A 35 -4.16 -10.85 6.70
N GLY A 36 -3.90 -10.57 5.42
CA GLY A 36 -4.31 -9.36 4.71
C GLY A 36 -3.15 -8.39 4.43
N PHE A 37 -3.50 -7.23 3.87
CA PHE A 37 -2.55 -6.23 3.40
C PHE A 37 -2.76 -4.87 4.06
N LEU A 38 -1.67 -4.13 4.27
CA LEU A 38 -1.68 -2.75 4.74
C LEU A 38 -0.90 -1.86 3.75
N PRO A 39 -1.36 -0.62 3.49
CA PRO A 39 -0.61 0.34 2.68
C PRO A 39 0.67 0.75 3.42
N VAL A 40 1.81 0.59 2.77
CA VAL A 40 3.13 0.95 3.31
C VAL A 40 3.80 1.99 2.44
N CYS A 41 4.55 2.92 3.06
CA CYS A 41 5.43 3.85 2.38
C CYS A 41 6.76 3.95 3.12
N SER A 42 7.85 4.18 2.39
CA SER A 42 9.16 4.48 2.95
C SER A 42 9.72 5.74 2.30
N LEU A 43 10.48 6.52 3.07
CA LEU A 43 11.14 7.75 2.61
C LEU A 43 12.63 7.64 2.86
N GLY A 44 13.43 7.98 1.86
CA GLY A 44 14.88 8.09 1.99
C GLY A 44 15.30 9.37 2.72
N PRO A 45 16.60 9.52 3.03
CA PRO A 45 17.14 10.69 3.71
C PRO A 45 16.80 11.99 2.98
N GLY A 46 16.20 12.94 3.70
CA GLY A 46 15.84 14.25 3.17
C GLY A 46 14.67 14.26 2.17
N GLN A 47 14.03 13.12 1.90
CA GLN A 47 12.85 13.07 1.03
C GLN A 47 11.58 13.47 1.79
N VAL A 48 10.66 14.08 1.05
CA VAL A 48 9.33 14.44 1.56
C VAL A 48 8.29 13.75 0.67
N GLY A 49 7.39 12.99 1.30
CA GLY A 49 6.27 12.35 0.63
C GLY A 49 4.95 12.70 1.32
N HIS A 50 3.85 12.52 0.59
CA HIS A 50 2.50 12.71 1.10
C HIS A 50 1.66 11.46 0.84
N LEU A 51 1.27 10.77 1.91
CA LEU A 51 0.41 9.59 1.85
C LEU A 51 -1.05 10.03 2.00
N ASN A 52 -1.84 9.85 0.95
CA ASN A 52 -3.29 10.07 0.98
C ASN A 52 -4.03 8.73 0.92
N LEU A 53 -4.70 8.36 2.02
CA LEU A 53 -5.45 7.10 2.15
C LEU A 53 -6.93 7.22 1.75
N GLY A 54 -7.33 8.37 1.18
CA GLY A 54 -8.63 8.51 0.54
C GLY A 54 -9.81 8.61 1.49
N GLN A 55 -9.65 9.34 2.61
CA GLN A 55 -10.77 9.64 3.50
C GLN A 55 -11.76 10.64 2.85
N ASP A 56 -11.24 11.56 2.03
CA ASP A 56 -12.04 12.45 1.19
C ASP A 56 -11.80 12.10 -0.28
N VAL A 57 -12.84 11.63 -0.97
CA VAL A 57 -12.78 11.27 -2.40
C VAL A 57 -12.33 12.43 -3.26
N SER A 58 -12.72 13.67 -2.92
CA SER A 58 -12.37 14.86 -3.71
C SER A 58 -10.88 15.18 -3.67
N SER A 59 -10.15 14.67 -2.67
CA SER A 59 -8.70 14.80 -2.56
C SER A 59 -7.94 13.87 -3.52
N LEU A 60 -8.58 12.82 -4.05
CA LEU A 60 -7.97 11.82 -4.90
C LEU A 60 -8.01 12.22 -6.38
N ARG A 61 -7.01 13.03 -6.79
CA ARG A 61 -6.95 13.67 -8.11
C ARG A 61 -7.10 12.70 -9.31
N PHE A 62 -6.62 11.47 -9.18
CA PHE A 62 -6.58 10.50 -10.28
C PHE A 62 -7.56 9.33 -10.10
N PHE A 63 -8.31 9.28 -9.00
CA PHE A 63 -9.19 8.14 -8.71
C PHE A 63 -10.34 8.00 -9.71
N ALA A 64 -10.91 9.13 -10.18
CA ALA A 64 -11.98 9.08 -11.18
C ALA A 64 -11.53 8.54 -12.55
N ILE A 65 -10.22 8.52 -12.83
CA ILE A 65 -9.67 8.09 -14.13
C ILE A 65 -9.50 6.57 -14.16
N CYS A 66 -8.88 5.98 -13.14
CA CYS A 66 -8.51 4.56 -13.13
C CYS A 66 -9.17 3.73 -12.03
N GLY A 67 -9.74 4.34 -10.98
CA GLY A 67 -10.33 3.58 -9.88
C GLY A 67 -11.85 3.47 -9.99
N LEU A 68 -12.53 4.58 -10.29
CA LEU A 68 -13.98 4.68 -10.15
C LEU A 68 -14.75 3.79 -11.15
N GLN A 69 -14.38 3.79 -12.42
CA GLN A 69 -15.07 3.00 -13.45
C GLN A 69 -14.78 1.49 -13.31
N GLU A 70 -13.62 1.15 -12.76
CA GLU A 70 -13.21 -0.23 -12.48
C GLU A 70 -13.82 -0.78 -11.18
N GLY A 71 -14.51 0.06 -10.39
CA GLY A 71 -15.20 -0.35 -9.17
C GLY A 71 -14.32 -0.41 -7.92
N PHE A 72 -13.11 0.16 -7.96
CA PHE A 72 -12.27 0.26 -6.77
C PHE A 72 -12.83 1.27 -5.77
N GLU A 73 -12.63 1.00 -4.49
CA GLU A 73 -12.98 1.91 -3.40
C GLU A 73 -11.73 2.48 -2.70
N PRO A 74 -11.72 3.76 -2.29
CA PRO A 74 -10.65 4.30 -1.46
C PRO A 74 -10.58 3.64 -0.09
N PHE A 75 -9.36 3.48 0.44
CA PHE A 75 -9.12 2.76 1.69
C PHE A 75 -9.92 3.30 2.90
N ALA A 76 -10.04 4.62 3.03
CA ALA A 76 -10.69 5.26 4.17
C ALA A 76 -12.08 5.85 3.85
N ILE A 77 -12.75 5.40 2.76
CA ILE A 77 -14.00 6.01 2.27
C ILE A 77 -15.12 6.08 3.32
N ASN A 78 -15.23 5.06 4.17
CA ASN A 78 -16.28 4.96 5.19
C ASN A 78 -15.75 5.29 6.61
N MET A 79 -14.58 5.91 6.73
CA MET A 79 -13.97 6.22 8.03
C MET A 79 -14.34 7.62 8.52
N GLN A 80 -14.92 7.67 9.72
CA GLN A 80 -15.22 8.94 10.41
C GLN A 80 -13.99 9.56 11.09
N ARG A 81 -12.94 8.77 11.32
CA ARG A 81 -11.70 9.20 11.97
C ARG A 81 -10.51 9.00 11.01
N PRO A 82 -9.47 9.85 11.10
CA PRO A 82 -8.25 9.64 10.33
C PRO A 82 -7.63 8.26 10.61
N VAL A 83 -7.02 7.67 9.58
CA VAL A 83 -6.29 6.40 9.72
C VAL A 83 -5.05 6.64 10.59
N THR A 84 -4.89 5.84 11.65
CA THR A 84 -3.69 5.87 12.49
C THR A 84 -2.48 5.39 11.70
N THR A 85 -1.39 6.16 11.73
CA THR A 85 -0.12 5.81 11.09
C THR A 85 0.88 5.27 12.12
N TRP A 86 1.73 4.34 11.66
CA TRP A 86 2.82 3.76 12.43
C TRP A 86 4.14 4.04 11.69
N PHE A 87 5.21 4.26 12.44
CA PHE A 87 6.55 4.48 11.88
C PHE A 87 7.59 3.69 12.65
N SER A 88 8.68 3.33 11.97
CA SER A 88 9.83 2.69 12.60
C SER A 88 10.66 3.73 13.35
N LYS A 89 10.67 3.63 14.68
CA LYS A 89 11.47 4.51 15.54
C LYS A 89 12.93 4.03 15.51
N SER A 90 13.85 4.92 15.16
CA SER A 90 15.29 4.58 15.13
C SER A 90 15.96 4.53 16.50
N LEU A 91 15.24 4.87 17.59
CA LEU A 91 15.77 4.80 18.95
C LEU A 91 15.76 3.34 19.43
N PRO A 92 16.92 2.72 19.72
CA PRO A 92 16.98 1.33 20.16
C PRO A 92 16.26 1.13 21.50
N GLN A 93 15.60 -0.02 21.65
CA GLN A 93 14.95 -0.46 22.88
C GLN A 93 15.33 -1.92 23.15
N PHE A 94 15.38 -2.31 24.42
CA PHE A 94 15.59 -3.72 24.77
C PHE A 94 14.31 -4.52 24.56
N GLU A 95 14.43 -5.68 23.96
CA GLU A 95 13.38 -6.70 23.85
C GLU A 95 13.97 -8.07 24.19
N PRO A 96 13.17 -9.02 24.71
CA PRO A 96 13.62 -10.39 24.91
C PRO A 96 14.07 -11.04 23.59
N VAL A 97 15.10 -11.88 23.65
CA VAL A 97 15.56 -12.63 22.47
C VAL A 97 14.44 -13.61 22.05
N PRO A 98 14.03 -13.62 20.77
CA PRO A 98 13.07 -14.60 20.27
C PRO A 98 13.59 -16.04 20.42
N LEU A 99 12.69 -17.00 20.67
CA LEU A 99 13.02 -18.42 20.76
C LEU A 99 13.68 -18.95 19.47
N GLU A 100 13.22 -18.45 18.34
CA GLU A 100 13.78 -18.77 17.03
C GLU A 100 14.59 -17.56 16.54
N HIS A 101 15.89 -17.57 16.83
CA HIS A 101 16.81 -16.59 16.29
C HIS A 101 17.90 -17.28 15.44
N PRO A 102 18.12 -16.89 14.17
CA PRO A 102 19.09 -17.58 13.28
C PRO A 102 20.53 -17.63 13.79
N HIS A 103 20.87 -16.81 14.79
CA HIS A 103 22.25 -16.60 15.27
C HIS A 103 22.41 -16.58 16.79
N TYR A 104 21.33 -16.72 17.58
CA TYR A 104 21.40 -16.67 19.05
C TYR A 104 20.67 -17.90 19.62
N GLU A 105 21.25 -18.49 20.66
CA GLU A 105 20.67 -19.59 21.45
C GLU A 105 20.16 -19.08 22.80
#